data_AF-A0A8D8C1T7-F1
#
_entry.id   AF-A0A8D8C1T7-F1
#
_cell.length_a   1.000
_cell.length_b   1.000
_cell.length_c   1.000
_cell.angle_alpha   90.00
_cell.angle_beta   90.00
_cell.angle_gamma   90.00
#
_symmetry.space_group_name_H-M   'P 1'
#
loop_
_entity.id
_entity.type
_entity.pdbx_description
1 polymer ?
#
loop_
_entity_poly.entity_id
_entity_poly.type
_entity_poly.pdbx_seq_one_letter_code
_entity_poly.pdbx_strand_id
1 'polypeptide(L)'
;MRQILDIARNCYQKIGIPTDSNVAERITFQQNVTYNEEELKYILCFQQEAGWFDVDDNFVLEPIVDFCMQNNAVDRVQVKESINKCIIRSNGLVLIEKARKFYDCFYENKQFLF
;
A
#
# COMPACT_ATOMS: atom_id res chain seq x y z
N MET A 1 -9.16 -9.22 6.04
CA MET A 1 -8.16 -10.33 5.92
C MET A 1 -8.24 -11.10 4.61
N ARG A 2 -9.38 -11.66 4.19
CA ARG A 2 -9.47 -12.47 2.94
C ARG A 2 -9.02 -11.69 1.68
N GLN A 3 -9.44 -10.43 1.56
CA GLN A 3 -9.08 -9.54 0.45
C GLN A 3 -7.57 -9.24 0.37
N ILE A 4 -6.88 -9.07 1.51
CA ILE A 4 -5.42 -8.85 1.55
C ILE A 4 -4.66 -10.07 1.04
N LEU A 5 -5.10 -11.27 1.46
CA LEU A 5 -4.48 -12.53 1.04
C LEU A 5 -4.66 -12.79 -0.46
N ASP A 6 -5.82 -12.45 -1.01
CA ASP A 6 -6.10 -12.61 -2.44
C ASP A 6 -5.28 -11.61 -3.28
N ILE A 7 -5.17 -10.34 -2.85
CA ILE A 7 -4.28 -9.36 -3.49
C ILE A 7 -2.82 -9.82 -3.45
N ALA A 8 -2.33 -10.26 -2.29
CA ALA A 8 -0.96 -10.74 -2.14
C ALA A 8 -0.65 -11.91 -3.08
N ARG A 9 -1.56 -12.90 -3.17
CA ARG A 9 -1.44 -14.03 -4.08
C ARG A 9 -1.42 -13.59 -5.54
N ASN A 10 -2.32 -12.69 -5.93
CA ASN A 10 -2.36 -12.17 -7.30
C ASN A 10 -1.05 -11.46 -7.65
N CYS A 11 -0.50 -10.67 -6.74
CA CYS A 11 0.77 -9.99 -6.97
C CYS A 11 1.93 -10.94 -7.12
N TYR A 12 2.03 -11.98 -6.29
CA TYR A 12 3.07 -13.00 -6.44
C TYR A 12 3.02 -13.65 -7.83
N GLN A 13 1.83 -13.98 -8.32
CA GLN A 13 1.66 -14.55 -9.65
C GLN A 13 2.00 -13.56 -10.77
N LYS A 14 1.54 -12.31 -10.68
CA LYS A 14 1.72 -11.29 -11.74
C LYS A 14 3.18 -10.88 -11.94
N ILE A 15 3.94 -10.72 -10.84
CA ILE A 15 5.32 -10.23 -10.91
C ILE A 15 6.36 -11.34 -10.75
N GLY A 16 5.92 -12.60 -10.68
CA GLY A 16 6.78 -13.79 -10.67
C GLY A 16 7.56 -13.99 -9.39
N ILE A 17 7.01 -13.56 -8.24
CA ILE A 17 7.64 -13.80 -6.94
C ILE A 17 7.47 -15.29 -6.56
N PRO A 18 8.54 -15.98 -6.15
CA PRO A 18 8.45 -17.35 -5.64
C PRO A 18 7.45 -17.46 -4.49
N THR A 19 6.64 -18.51 -4.47
CA THR A 19 5.60 -18.70 -3.45
C THR A 19 6.15 -18.89 -2.03
N ASP A 20 7.42 -19.26 -1.91
CA ASP A 20 8.19 -19.36 -0.67
C ASP A 20 8.89 -18.06 -0.27
N SER A 21 8.81 -16.98 -1.08
CA SER A 21 9.29 -15.66 -0.71
C SER A 21 8.45 -15.06 0.44
N ASN A 22 9.13 -14.39 1.37
CA ASN A 22 8.53 -13.70 2.50
C ASN A 22 8.29 -12.20 2.24
N VAL A 23 8.39 -11.72 1.00
CA VAL A 23 8.22 -10.29 0.66
C VAL A 23 6.88 -9.75 1.12
N ALA A 24 5.78 -10.47 0.92
CA ALA A 24 4.45 -10.04 1.38
C ALA A 24 4.40 -9.78 2.89
N GLU A 25 4.97 -10.68 3.69
CA GLU A 25 5.05 -10.55 5.14
C GLU A 25 5.92 -9.36 5.54
N ARG A 26 7.13 -9.26 4.96
CA ARG A 26 8.08 -8.18 5.23
C ARG A 26 7.51 -6.81 4.91
N ILE A 27 6.82 -6.66 3.78
CA ILE A 27 6.16 -5.41 3.39
C ILE A 27 4.94 -5.11 4.29
N THR A 28 4.15 -6.12 4.64
CA THR A 28 2.95 -5.93 5.49
C THR A 28 3.30 -5.53 6.94
N PHE A 29 4.40 -6.07 7.46
CA PHE A 29 4.85 -5.82 8.83
C PHE A 29 6.05 -4.88 8.90
N GLN A 30 6.44 -4.26 7.79
CA GLN A 30 7.60 -3.35 7.68
C GLN A 30 8.90 -3.96 8.23
N GLN A 31 9.11 -5.26 8.02
CA GLN A 31 10.29 -5.98 8.53
C GLN A 31 11.44 -5.94 7.53
N ASN A 32 12.48 -5.17 7.86
CA ASN A 32 13.73 -5.06 7.10
C ASN A 32 13.52 -4.63 5.63
N VAL A 33 12.56 -3.76 5.32
CA VAL A 33 12.30 -3.33 3.93
C VAL A 33 13.50 -2.57 3.38
N THR A 34 14.01 -3.00 2.23
CA THR A 34 15.21 -2.45 1.58
C THR A 34 14.90 -1.68 0.30
N TYR A 35 13.67 -1.79 -0.21
CA TYR A 35 13.24 -1.27 -1.51
C TYR A 35 14.07 -1.81 -2.67
N ASN A 36 14.44 -3.09 -2.60
CA ASN A 36 14.96 -3.78 -3.77
C ASN A 36 13.87 -3.89 -4.86
N GLU A 37 14.27 -4.30 -6.07
CA GLU A 37 13.34 -4.34 -7.22
C GLU A 37 12.10 -5.21 -6.95
N GLU A 38 12.25 -6.35 -6.29
CA GLU A 38 11.14 -7.25 -5.95
C GLU A 38 10.16 -6.59 -4.98
N GLU A 39 10.67 -5.97 -3.92
CA GLU A 39 9.89 -5.27 -2.91
C GLU A 39 9.12 -4.09 -3.50
N LEU A 40 9.77 -3.28 -4.36
CA LEU A 40 9.14 -2.15 -5.03
C LEU A 40 8.02 -2.60 -5.97
N LYS A 41 8.26 -3.65 -6.77
CA LYS A 41 7.23 -4.23 -7.63
C LYS A 41 6.06 -4.78 -6.83
N TYR A 42 6.32 -5.43 -5.69
CA TYR A 42 5.28 -5.94 -4.83
C TYR A 42 4.44 -4.81 -4.21
N ILE A 43 5.08 -3.77 -3.66
CA ILE A 43 4.38 -2.59 -3.11
C ILE A 43 3.47 -1.98 -4.17
N LEU A 44 3.99 -1.70 -5.36
CA LEU A 44 3.21 -1.10 -6.45
C LEU A 44 2.06 -2.01 -6.86
N CYS A 45 2.33 -3.29 -7.09
CA CYS A 45 1.29 -4.24 -7.48
C CYS A 45 0.17 -4.29 -6.43
N PHE A 46 0.51 -4.35 -5.14
CA PHE A 46 -0.49 -4.41 -4.07
C PHE A 46 -1.42 -3.20 -4.12
N GLN A 47 -0.85 -2.00 -4.25
CA GLN A 47 -1.61 -0.76 -4.30
C GLN A 47 -2.50 -0.69 -5.56
N GLN A 48 -2.03 -1.18 -6.71
CA GLN A 48 -2.82 -1.26 -7.94
C GLN A 48 -3.98 -2.25 -7.82
N GLU A 49 -3.73 -3.47 -7.32
CA GLU A 49 -4.76 -4.49 -7.10
C GLU A 49 -5.79 -4.07 -6.06
N ALA A 50 -5.39 -3.25 -5.08
CA ALA A 50 -6.29 -2.67 -4.09
C ALA A 50 -7.13 -1.51 -4.65
N GLY A 51 -6.92 -1.12 -5.92
CA GLY A 51 -7.65 -0.03 -6.56
C GLY A 51 -7.26 1.35 -6.03
N TRP A 52 -6.02 1.49 -5.52
CA TRP A 52 -5.55 2.76 -4.96
C TRP A 52 -5.08 3.74 -6.02
N PHE A 53 -4.91 3.30 -7.26
CA PHE A 53 -4.58 4.14 -8.40
C PHE A 53 -5.74 4.18 -9.39
N ASP A 54 -5.97 5.34 -10.00
CA ASP A 54 -6.80 5.48 -11.19
C ASP A 54 -6.03 5.15 -12.47
N VAL A 55 -6.68 5.32 -13.62
CA VAL A 55 -6.11 5.06 -14.94
C VAL A 55 -4.97 6.01 -15.33
N ASP A 56 -4.84 7.13 -14.61
CA ASP A 56 -3.84 8.18 -14.83
C ASP A 56 -2.72 8.12 -13.77
N ASP A 57 -2.58 7.00 -13.07
CA ASP A 57 -1.58 6.76 -12.02
C ASP A 57 -1.67 7.75 -10.83
N ASN A 58 -2.87 8.26 -10.54
CA ASN A 58 -3.12 9.09 -9.36
C ASN A 58 -3.78 8.29 -8.24
N PHE A 59 -3.45 8.63 -7.01
CA PHE A 59 -4.06 7.96 -5.86
C PHE A 59 -5.55 8.29 -5.74
N VAL A 60 -6.37 7.26 -5.52
CA VAL A 60 -7.79 7.38 -5.20
C VAL A 60 -7.96 7.28 -3.70
N LEU A 61 -8.36 8.38 -3.06
CA LEU A 61 -8.41 8.49 -1.60
C LEU A 61 -9.39 7.51 -0.93
N GLU A 62 -10.63 7.42 -1.42
CA GLU A 62 -11.68 6.65 -0.74
C GLU A 62 -11.40 5.14 -0.66
N PRO A 63 -10.93 4.44 -1.72
CA PRO A 63 -10.53 3.04 -1.62
C PRO A 63 -9.47 2.76 -0.54
N ILE A 64 -8.52 3.68 -0.36
CA ILE A 64 -7.48 3.57 0.66
C ILE A 64 -8.07 3.76 2.07
N VAL A 65 -8.95 4.76 2.22
CA VAL A 65 -9.66 5.01 3.49
C VAL A 65 -10.53 3.81 3.85
N ASP A 66 -11.33 3.29 2.92
CA ASP A 66 -12.20 2.14 3.13
C ASP A 66 -11.39 0.88 3.48
N PHE A 67 -10.20 0.71 2.88
CA PHE A 67 -9.26 -0.34 3.26
C PHE A 67 -8.80 -0.23 4.72
N CYS A 68 -8.46 0.98 5.18
CA CYS A 68 -8.04 1.22 6.56
C CYS A 68 -9.19 1.07 7.57
N MET A 69 -10.42 1.38 7.15
CA MET A 69 -11.61 1.32 7.99
C MET A 69 -12.14 -0.10 8.22
N GLN A 70 -11.56 -1.15 7.58
CA GLN A 70 -12.07 -2.53 7.71
C GLN A 70 -12.16 -3.05 9.14
N ASN A 71 -11.37 -2.52 10.09
CA ASN A 71 -11.41 -2.91 11.50
C ASN A 71 -12.18 -1.92 12.41
N ASN A 72 -12.67 -0.79 11.87
CA ASN A 72 -13.43 0.27 12.57
C ASN A 72 -12.83 0.78 13.90
N ALA A 73 -11.53 0.61 14.11
CA ALA A 73 -10.87 0.95 15.38
C ALA A 73 -10.56 2.45 15.52
N VAL A 74 -10.69 3.22 14.43
CA VAL A 74 -10.24 4.63 14.37
C VAL A 74 -11.26 5.51 13.65
N ASP A 75 -11.27 6.80 14.00
CA ASP A 75 -12.12 7.82 13.39
C ASP A 75 -11.79 8.02 11.89
N ARG A 76 -12.83 7.97 11.04
CA ARG A 76 -12.68 8.07 9.58
C ARG A 76 -12.08 9.40 9.14
N VAL A 77 -12.35 10.52 9.84
CA VAL A 77 -11.81 11.83 9.49
C VAL A 77 -10.30 11.83 9.72
N GLN A 78 -9.83 11.32 10.86
CA GLN A 78 -8.40 11.19 11.15
C GLN A 78 -7.67 10.30 10.14
N VAL A 79 -8.28 9.16 9.77
CA VAL A 79 -7.75 8.28 8.72
C VAL A 79 -7.63 9.05 7.40
N LYS A 80 -8.71 9.70 6.97
CA LYS A 80 -8.75 10.45 5.71
C LYS A 80 -7.69 11.55 5.65
N GLU A 81 -7.52 12.30 6.73
CA GLU A 81 -6.49 13.35 6.82
C GLU A 81 -5.07 12.76 6.72
N SER A 82 -4.82 11.64 7.39
CA SER A 82 -3.51 10.97 7.38
C SER A 82 -3.18 10.42 5.99
N ILE A 83 -4.12 9.74 5.35
CA ILE A 83 -3.96 9.23 3.98
C ILE A 83 -3.76 10.39 2.99
N ASN A 84 -4.55 11.46 3.09
CA ASN A 84 -4.42 12.62 2.21
C ASN A 84 -3.03 13.27 2.31
N LYS A 85 -2.46 13.37 3.52
CA LYS A 85 -1.07 13.84 3.71
C LYS A 85 -0.06 12.96 2.96
N CYS A 86 -0.26 11.64 2.96
CA CYS A 86 0.63 10.70 2.25
C CYS A 86 0.50 10.77 0.73
N ILE A 87 -0.72 10.99 0.22
CA ILE A 87 -0.96 11.24 -1.21
C ILE A 87 -0.22 12.51 -1.64
N ILE A 88 -0.41 13.63 -0.92
CA ILE A 88 0.20 14.92 -1.24
C ILE A 88 1.73 14.82 -1.28
N ARG A 89 2.35 14.10 -0.34
CA ARG A 89 3.81 13.88 -0.31
C ARG A 89 4.36 13.11 -1.51
N SER A 90 3.48 12.45 -2.25
CA SER A 90 3.83 11.63 -3.42
C SER A 90 3.60 12.35 -4.75
N ASN A 91 3.03 13.57 -4.75
CA ASN A 91 2.71 14.30 -5.96
C ASN A 91 3.95 14.65 -6.80
N GLY A 92 3.83 14.54 -8.12
CA GLY A 92 4.89 14.86 -9.07
C GLY A 92 5.97 13.78 -9.24
N LEU A 93 5.90 12.68 -8.48
CA LEU A 93 6.81 11.54 -8.62
C LEU A 93 6.36 10.59 -9.73
N VAL A 94 7.27 9.76 -10.23
CA VAL A 94 6.91 8.63 -11.11
C VAL A 94 6.19 7.54 -10.32
N LEU A 95 5.38 6.71 -10.97
CA LEU A 95 4.48 5.74 -10.31
C LEU A 95 5.16 4.87 -9.24
N ILE A 96 6.33 4.29 -9.53
CA ILE A 96 7.05 3.44 -8.57
C ILE A 96 7.53 4.23 -7.34
N GLU A 97 7.93 5.48 -7.53
CA GLU A 97 8.34 6.37 -6.46
C GLU A 97 7.14 6.89 -5.66
N LYS A 98 6.00 7.16 -6.32
CA LYS A 98 4.72 7.45 -5.66
C LYS A 98 4.34 6.32 -4.71
N ALA A 99 4.37 5.09 -5.20
CA ALA A 99 4.02 3.91 -4.42
C ALA A 99 4.91 3.74 -3.18
N ARG A 100 6.23 3.90 -3.36
CA ARG A 100 7.21 3.87 -2.28
C ARG A 100 6.99 4.98 -1.25
N LYS A 101 6.84 6.24 -1.70
CA LYS A 101 6.69 7.39 -0.80
C LYS A 101 5.37 7.36 -0.04
N PHE A 102 4.31 6.91 -0.68
CA PHE A 102 3.05 6.65 -0.01
C PHE A 102 3.20 5.57 1.05
N TYR A 103 3.85 4.44 0.71
CA TYR A 103 4.13 3.35 1.65
C TYR A 103 4.90 3.84 2.88
N ASP A 104 5.99 4.59 2.70
CA ASP A 104 6.78 5.15 3.81
C ASP A 104 5.89 5.98 4.74
N CYS A 105 5.14 6.94 4.17
CA CYS A 105 4.26 7.81 4.93
C CYS A 105 3.13 7.04 5.62
N PHE A 106 2.54 6.04 4.95
CA PHE A 106 1.47 5.22 5.50
C PHE A 106 1.92 4.52 6.79
N TYR A 107 3.11 3.92 6.77
CA TYR A 107 3.64 3.22 7.95
C TYR A 107 4.15 4.16 9.05
N GLU A 108 4.65 5.36 8.72
CA GLU A 108 4.92 6.41 9.71
C GLU A 108 3.66 6.80 10.50
N ASN A 109 2.48 6.73 9.87
CA ASN A 109 1.19 7.10 10.45
C ASN A 109 0.34 5.88 10.88
N LYS A 110 0.88 4.65 10.80
CA LYS A 110 0.16 3.39 11.08
C LYS A 110 -0.42 3.30 12.49
N GLN A 111 0.15 4.04 13.44
CA GLN A 111 -0.34 4.12 14.83
C GLN A 111 -1.79 4.63 14.92
N PHE A 112 -2.29 5.27 13.86
CA PHE A 112 -3.67 5.75 13.73
C PHE A 112 -4.56 4.82 12.89
N LEU A 113 -4.14 3.58 12.58
CA LEU A 113 -4.84 2.72 11.62
C LEU A 113 -5.07 1.29 12.11
N PHE A 114 -4.39 0.83 13.17
CA PHE A 114 -4.51 -0.52 13.74
C PHE A 114 -4.31 -0.53 15.26
#